data_AF-A0A9D8VB85-F1
#
_entry.id   AF-A0A9D8VB85-F1
#
_cell.length_a   1.000
_cell.length_b   1.000
_cell.length_c   1.000
_cell.angle_alpha   90.00
_cell.angle_beta   90.00
_cell.angle_gamma   90.00
#
_symmetry.space_group_name_H-M   'P 1'
#
loop_
_entity.id
_entity.type
_entity.pdbx_description
1 polymer ?
#
loop_
_entity_poly.entity_id
_entity_poly.type
_entity_poly.pdbx_seq_one_letter_code
_entity_poly.pdbx_strand_id
1 'polypeptide(L)'
;MATLVERRRRLARHELPVESFFLEMDDAEENVREEMLFDRAALELESGRSRRGVYAMALTATDGDRDRAGARYLQLRVDQLASEFEAWETERRLEETEESRREEASADLLGTLFAIGLVILAVIAIVNWS
;
A
#
# COMPACT_ATOMS: atom_id res chain seq x y z
N MET A 1 34.69 -12.06 45.02
CA MET A 1 34.69 -12.95 43.84
C MET A 1 33.24 -13.28 43.50
N ALA A 2 32.63 -12.52 42.59
CA ALA A 2 31.26 -12.80 42.15
C ALA A 2 31.27 -14.06 41.27
N THR A 3 30.35 -14.99 41.53
CA THR A 3 30.35 -16.31 40.89
C THR A 3 29.95 -16.19 39.42
N LEU A 4 30.47 -17.08 38.56
CA LEU A 4 30.16 -17.14 37.12
C LEU A 4 28.65 -17.18 36.82
N VAL A 5 27.83 -17.58 37.81
CA VAL A 5 26.36 -17.61 37.77
C VAL A 5 25.74 -16.21 37.82
N GLU A 6 26.32 -15.29 38.60
CA GLU A 6 25.83 -13.89 38.71
C GLU A 6 26.19 -13.05 37.49
N ARG A 7 27.28 -13.36 36.78
CA ARG A 7 27.62 -12.72 35.50
C ARG A 7 26.63 -13.08 34.40
N ARG A 8 26.10 -14.31 34.39
CA ARG A 8 25.09 -14.75 33.41
C ARG A 8 23.72 -14.08 33.62
N ARG A 9 23.35 -13.73 34.86
CA ARG A 9 22.08 -13.03 35.14
C ARG A 9 22.06 -11.56 34.73
N ARG A 10 23.21 -10.90 34.58
CA ARG A 10 23.27 -9.50 34.09
C ARG A 10 23.20 -9.37 32.57
N LEU A 11 23.53 -10.42 31.83
CA LEU A 11 23.48 -10.42 30.37
C LEU A 11 22.09 -10.78 29.81
N ALA A 12 21.19 -11.33 30.63
CA ALA A 12 19.81 -11.65 30.27
C ALA A 12 18.82 -10.48 30.45
N ARG A 13 19.28 -9.22 30.43
CA ARG A 13 18.41 -8.03 30.55
C ARG A 13 18.39 -7.14 29.31
N HIS A 14 19.16 -7.46 28.27
CA HIS A 14 19.13 -6.78 26.97
C HIS A 14 19.13 -7.80 25.83
N GLU A 15 18.27 -8.80 25.94
CA GLU A 15 17.70 -9.40 24.74
C GLU A 15 16.43 -8.60 24.48
N LEU A 16 16.57 -7.47 23.77
CA LEU A 16 15.39 -6.83 23.19
C LEU A 16 14.78 -7.87 22.25
N PRO A 17 13.50 -8.21 22.41
CA PRO A 17 12.86 -9.21 21.56
C PRO A 17 12.98 -8.75 20.11
N VAL A 18 13.36 -9.65 19.21
CA VAL A 18 13.54 -9.35 17.78
C VAL A 18 12.25 -8.76 17.15
N GLU A 19 11.11 -8.93 17.82
CA GLU A 19 9.83 -8.29 17.49
C GLU A 19 9.84 -6.76 17.66
N SER A 20 10.59 -6.17 18.60
CA SER A 20 10.62 -4.71 18.76
C SER A 20 11.41 -4.01 17.65
N PHE A 21 12.33 -4.73 17.00
CA PHE A 21 13.09 -4.22 15.85
C PHE A 21 12.25 -4.14 14.57
N PHE A 22 11.27 -5.04 14.41
CA PHE A 22 10.34 -5.01 13.27
C PHE A 22 9.30 -3.89 13.40
N LEU A 23 8.86 -3.55 14.62
CA LEU A 23 7.96 -2.42 14.87
C LEU A 23 8.60 -1.05 14.56
N GLU A 24 9.87 -0.85 14.93
CA GLU A 24 10.57 0.42 14.66
C GLU A 24 10.88 0.67 13.18
N MET A 25 10.93 -0.37 12.34
CA MET A 25 11.18 -0.23 10.90
C MET A 25 9.93 0.23 10.14
N ASP A 26 8.75 -0.28 10.50
CA ASP A 26 7.46 0.20 9.96
C ASP A 26 7.20 1.64 10.38
N ASP A 27 7.45 1.98 11.66
CA ASP A 27 7.32 3.36 12.16
C ASP A 27 8.27 4.33 11.41
N ALA A 28 9.49 3.90 11.08
CA ALA A 28 10.44 4.73 10.35
C ALA A 28 9.98 5.02 8.91
N GLU A 29 9.43 4.01 8.22
CA GLU A 29 8.86 4.19 6.87
C GLU A 29 7.58 5.04 6.89
N GLU A 30 6.73 4.86 7.91
CA GLU A 30 5.53 5.67 8.13
C GLU A 30 5.88 7.14 8.40
N ASN A 31 6.86 7.40 9.27
CA ASN A 31 7.34 8.76 9.57
C ASN A 31 7.91 9.45 8.33
N VAL A 32 8.71 8.75 7.52
CA VAL A 32 9.25 9.31 6.26
C VAL A 32 8.12 9.62 5.29
N ARG A 33 7.13 8.73 5.16
CA ARG A 33 5.97 8.96 4.30
C ARG A 33 5.16 10.17 4.78
N GLU A 34 4.87 10.26 6.07
CA GLU A 34 4.15 11.38 6.67
C GLU A 34 4.88 12.71 6.44
N GLU A 35 6.19 12.76 6.68
CA GLU A 35 7.02 13.95 6.42
C GLU A 35 6.94 14.39 4.95
N MET A 36 7.01 13.45 4.00
CA MET A 36 6.87 13.74 2.57
C MET A 36 5.49 14.30 2.21
N LEU A 37 4.41 13.81 2.85
CA LEU A 37 3.05 14.32 2.64
C LEU A 37 2.92 15.75 3.17
N PHE A 38 3.47 16.03 4.35
CA PHE A 38 3.49 17.38 4.92
C PHE A 38 4.32 18.34 4.08
N ASP A 39 5.51 17.95 3.63
CA ASP A 39 6.36 18.75 2.76
C ASP A 39 5.63 19.09 1.45
N ARG A 40 4.96 18.10 0.85
CA ARG A 40 4.14 18.32 -0.33
C ARG A 40 3.01 19.33 -0.08
N ALA A 41 2.29 19.20 1.02
CA ALA A 41 1.22 20.12 1.39
C ALA A 41 1.75 21.55 1.69
N ALA A 42 2.92 21.65 2.32
CA ALA A 42 3.59 22.93 2.59
C ALA A 42 3.98 23.63 1.30
N LEU A 43 4.58 22.92 0.35
CA LEU A 43 4.91 23.46 -0.97
C LEU A 43 3.68 23.96 -1.74
N GLU A 44 2.54 23.27 -1.64
CA GLU A 44 1.27 23.75 -2.23
C GLU A 44 0.86 25.11 -1.62
N LEU A 45 0.96 25.23 -0.30
CA LEU A 45 0.59 26.44 0.42
C LEU A 45 1.54 27.61 0.13
N GLU A 46 2.85 27.38 0.23
CA GLU A 46 3.90 28.38 0.00
C GLU A 46 3.92 28.88 -1.45
N SER A 47 3.71 27.98 -2.42
CA SER A 47 3.67 28.35 -3.84
C SER A 47 2.37 29.04 -4.26
N GLY A 48 1.42 29.25 -3.34
CA GLY A 48 0.11 29.83 -3.64
C GLY A 48 -0.77 28.93 -4.51
N ARG A 49 -0.42 27.64 -4.63
CA ARG A 49 -1.17 26.61 -5.38
C ARG A 49 -2.06 25.77 -4.47
N SER A 50 -2.43 26.31 -3.31
CA SER A 50 -3.31 25.63 -2.38
C SER A 50 -4.64 25.28 -3.03
N ARG A 51 -5.18 24.11 -2.68
CA ARG A 51 -6.52 23.71 -3.14
C ARG A 51 -7.55 24.64 -2.51
N ARG A 52 -8.09 25.57 -3.29
CA ARG A 52 -8.99 26.65 -2.83
C ARG A 52 -10.13 26.15 -1.94
N GLY A 53 -10.77 25.03 -2.29
CA GLY A 53 -11.84 24.46 -1.48
C GLY A 53 -11.37 23.98 -0.11
N VAL A 54 -10.21 23.31 -0.04
CA VAL A 54 -9.61 22.83 1.21
C VAL A 54 -9.15 23.99 2.08
N TYR A 55 -8.53 24.99 1.46
CA TYR A 55 -8.11 26.20 2.18
C TYR A 55 -9.29 27.02 2.68
N ALA A 56 -10.38 27.10 1.93
CA ALA A 56 -11.62 27.72 2.40
C ALA A 56 -12.22 26.97 3.60
N MET A 57 -12.25 25.63 3.57
CA MET A 57 -12.67 24.84 4.74
C MET A 57 -11.79 25.14 5.97
N ALA A 58 -10.47 25.22 5.76
CA ALA A 58 -9.54 25.57 6.83
C ALA A 58 -9.83 26.97 7.40
N LEU A 59 -10.03 27.98 6.56
CA LEU A 59 -10.40 29.33 6.98
C LEU A 59 -11.72 29.38 7.76
N THR A 60 -12.73 28.64 7.32
CA THR A 60 -14.01 28.58 8.04
C THR A 60 -13.87 27.91 9.41
N ALA A 61 -12.97 26.94 9.54
CA ALA A 61 -12.71 26.23 10.79
C ALA A 61 -11.86 27.05 11.79
N THR A 62 -11.25 28.14 11.33
CA THR A 62 -10.36 28.99 12.13
C THR A 62 -10.86 30.42 12.24
N ASP A 63 -12.15 30.65 12.00
CA ASP A 63 -12.79 31.98 12.07
C ASP A 63 -12.09 33.05 11.21
N GLY A 64 -11.49 32.62 10.09
CA GLY A 64 -10.77 33.48 9.17
C GLY A 64 -9.33 33.83 9.57
N ASP A 65 -8.83 33.30 10.69
CA ASP A 65 -7.41 33.41 11.07
C ASP A 65 -6.56 32.63 10.05
N ARG A 66 -5.71 33.35 9.32
CA ARG A 66 -4.91 32.81 8.21
C ARG A 66 -3.76 31.92 8.67
N ASP A 67 -3.13 32.23 9.80
CA ASP A 67 -2.00 31.45 10.29
C ASP A 67 -2.50 30.11 10.82
N ARG A 68 -3.61 30.15 11.57
CA ARG A 68 -4.31 28.94 11.99
C ARG A 68 -4.89 28.16 10.80
N ALA A 69 -5.42 28.86 9.79
CA ALA A 69 -5.92 28.23 8.58
C ALA A 69 -4.80 27.52 7.80
N GLY A 70 -3.59 28.08 7.77
CA GLY A 70 -2.42 27.43 7.20
C GLY A 70 -2.13 26.09 7.89
N ALA A 71 -2.03 26.09 9.22
CA ALA A 71 -1.84 24.86 9.99
C ALA A 71 -2.97 23.84 9.75
N ARG A 72 -4.22 24.31 9.72
CA ARG A 72 -5.38 23.43 9.48
C ARG A 72 -5.43 22.90 8.05
N TYR A 73 -4.99 23.69 7.06
CA TYR A 73 -4.87 23.28 5.67
C TYR A 73 -3.89 22.12 5.52
N LEU A 74 -2.71 22.23 6.16
CA LEU A 74 -1.69 21.18 6.09
C LEU A 74 -2.24 19.84 6.57
N GLN A 75 -2.90 19.81 7.73
CA GLN A 75 -3.54 18.59 8.25
C GLN A 75 -4.54 18.00 7.26
N LEU A 76 -5.52 18.82 6.82
CA LEU A 76 -6.56 18.35 5.89
C LEU A 76 -5.98 17.86 4.56
N ARG A 77 -4.90 18.48 4.10
CA ARG A 77 -4.28 18.11 2.82
C ARG A 77 -3.46 16.84 2.94
N VAL A 78 -2.75 16.64 4.04
CA VAL A 78 -2.04 15.38 4.32
C VAL A 78 -3.02 14.22 4.35
N ASP A 79 -4.14 14.35 5.07
CA ASP A 79 -5.18 13.32 5.11
C ASP A 79 -5.67 12.97 3.69
N GLN A 80 -5.94 13.99 2.87
CA GLN A 80 -6.35 13.77 1.47
C GLN A 80 -5.27 13.12 0.62
N LEU A 81 -4.01 13.52 0.77
CA LEU A 81 -2.90 12.95 0.01
C LEU A 81 -2.66 11.48 0.40
N ALA A 82 -2.78 11.15 1.69
CA ALA A 82 -2.72 9.78 2.19
C ALA A 82 -3.83 8.93 1.55
N SER A 83 -5.08 9.41 1.59
CA SER A 83 -6.21 8.71 0.95
C SER A 83 -6.06 8.59 -0.58
N GLU A 84 -5.53 9.61 -1.26
CA GLU A 84 -5.24 9.56 -2.70
C GLU A 84 -4.20 8.46 -3.01
N PHE A 85 -3.17 8.31 -2.16
CA PHE A 85 -2.15 7.28 -2.31
C PHE A 85 -2.69 5.87 -2.05
N GLU A 86 -3.47 5.68 -0.99
CA GLU A 86 -4.11 4.40 -0.66
C GLU A 86 -5.06 3.93 -1.76
N ALA A 87 -5.82 4.85 -2.36
CA ALA A 87 -6.73 4.55 -3.47
C ALA A 87 -5.95 4.05 -4.69
N TRP A 88 -4.84 4.71 -5.02
CA TRP A 88 -3.98 4.32 -6.14
C TRP A 88 -3.32 2.96 -5.91
N GLU A 89 -2.84 2.69 -4.70
CA GLU A 89 -2.26 1.40 -4.35
C GLU A 89 -3.29 0.27 -4.41
N THR A 90 -4.51 0.54 -3.97
CA THR A 90 -5.63 -0.42 -4.05
C THR A 90 -6.01 -0.72 -5.48
N GLU A 91 -6.17 0.30 -6.33
CA GLU A 91 -6.49 0.14 -7.75
C GLU A 91 -5.43 -0.71 -8.46
N ARG A 92 -4.15 -0.42 -8.23
CA ARG A 92 -3.03 -1.20 -8.77
C ARG A 92 -3.08 -2.67 -8.38
N ARG A 93 -3.35 -2.97 -7.10
CA ARG A 93 -3.49 -4.36 -6.63
C ARG A 93 -4.67 -5.06 -7.30
N LEU A 94 -5.79 -4.36 -7.50
CA LEU A 94 -6.95 -4.92 -8.19
C LEU A 94 -6.63 -5.27 -9.65
N GLU A 95 -5.96 -4.38 -10.38
CA GLU A 95 -5.52 -4.63 -11.76
C GLU A 95 -4.63 -5.88 -11.85
N GLU A 96 -3.63 -6.02 -10.97
CA GLU A 96 -2.74 -7.19 -10.91
C GLU A 96 -3.53 -8.50 -10.67
N THR A 97 -4.56 -8.45 -9.80
CA THR A 97 -5.43 -9.61 -9.57
C THR A 97 -6.35 -9.92 -10.75
N GLU A 98 -6.83 -8.90 -11.47
CA GLU A 98 -7.65 -9.11 -12.66
C GLU A 98 -6.84 -9.69 -13.82
N GLU A 99 -5.62 -9.23 -14.02
CA GLU A 99 -4.70 -9.79 -15.01
C GLU A 99 -4.43 -11.27 -14.72
N SER A 100 -4.10 -11.59 -13.47
CA SER A 100 -3.89 -12.99 -13.04
C SER A 100 -5.13 -13.87 -13.31
N ARG A 101 -6.33 -13.37 -13.00
CA ARG A 101 -7.60 -14.09 -13.28
C ARG A 101 -7.88 -14.24 -14.78
N ARG A 102 -7.55 -13.24 -15.59
CA ARG A 102 -7.73 -13.29 -17.05
C ARG A 102 -6.79 -14.32 -17.67
N GLU A 103 -5.56 -14.40 -17.19
CA GLU A 103 -4.60 -15.42 -17.60
C GLU A 103 -5.10 -16.83 -17.28
N GLU A 104 -5.55 -17.07 -16.05
CA GLU A 104 -6.15 -18.34 -15.62
C GLU A 104 -7.37 -18.72 -16.49
N ALA A 105 -8.30 -17.78 -16.71
CA ALA A 105 -9.48 -18.02 -17.53
C ALA A 105 -9.13 -18.35 -18.99
N SER A 106 -8.08 -17.72 -19.54
CA SER A 106 -7.63 -17.98 -20.91
C SER A 106 -6.98 -19.37 -21.05
N ALA A 107 -6.25 -19.83 -20.03
CA ALA A 107 -5.65 -21.15 -20.00
C ALA A 107 -6.72 -22.26 -19.93
N ASP A 108 -7.77 -22.05 -19.13
CA ASP A 108 -8.90 -23.00 -19.03
C ASP A 108 -9.65 -23.17 -20.36
N LEU A 109 -9.88 -22.07 -21.08
CA LEU A 109 -10.54 -22.12 -22.40
C LEU A 109 -9.70 -22.89 -23.44
N LEU A 110 -8.38 -22.65 -23.48
CA LEU A 110 -7.47 -23.38 -24.37
C LEU A 110 -7.42 -24.88 -24.04
N GLY A 111 -7.34 -25.23 -22.76
CA GLY A 111 -7.38 -26.63 -22.31
C GLY A 111 -8.67 -27.33 -22.74
N THR A 112 -9.82 -26.66 -22.58
CA THR A 112 -11.12 -27.20 -23.01
C THR A 112 -11.19 -27.41 -24.53
N LEU A 113 -10.73 -26.44 -25.32
CA LEU A 113 -10.70 -26.55 -26.78
C LEU A 113 -9.78 -27.69 -27.25
N PHE A 114 -8.63 -27.85 -26.62
CA PHE A 114 -7.69 -28.94 -26.94
C PHE A 114 -8.30 -30.31 -26.65
N ALA A 115 -8.98 -30.46 -25.50
CA ALA A 115 -9.67 -31.70 -25.14
C ALA A 115 -10.77 -32.05 -26.16
N ILE A 116 -11.60 -31.09 -26.57
CA ILE A 116 -12.61 -31.29 -27.61
C ILE A 116 -11.95 -31.71 -28.93
N GLY A 117 -10.88 -31.02 -29.34
CA GLY A 117 -10.14 -31.34 -30.56
C GLY A 117 -9.59 -32.77 -30.58
N LEU A 118 -9.02 -33.24 -29.47
CA LEU A 118 -8.55 -34.63 -29.34
C LEU A 118 -9.67 -35.65 -29.47
N VAL A 119 -10.83 -35.38 -28.87
CA VAL A 119 -12.01 -36.27 -28.98
C VAL A 119 -12.46 -36.37 -30.44
N ILE A 120 -12.55 -35.24 -31.15
CA ILE A 120 -12.91 -35.21 -32.57
C ILE A 120 -11.89 -35.99 -33.41
N LEU A 121 -10.59 -35.77 -33.19
CA LEU A 121 -9.52 -36.50 -33.88
C LEU A 121 -9.59 -38.01 -33.65
N ALA A 122 -9.85 -38.44 -32.41
CA ALA A 122 -10.01 -39.85 -32.07
C ALA A 122 -11.20 -40.49 -32.82
N VAL A 123 -12.34 -39.79 -32.89
CA VAL A 123 -13.51 -40.26 -33.65
C VAL A 123 -13.19 -40.41 -35.13
N ILE A 124 -12.52 -39.42 -35.73
CA ILE A 124 -12.12 -39.46 -37.15
C ILE A 124 -11.16 -40.64 -37.40
N ALA A 125 -10.19 -40.86 -36.51
CA ALA A 125 -9.25 -41.97 -36.62
C ALA A 125 -9.95 -43.33 -36.57
N ILE A 126 -10.94 -43.49 -35.69
CA ILE A 126 -11.76 -44.72 -35.59
C ILE A 126 -12.56 -44.96 -36.87
N VAL A 127 -13.20 -43.91 -37.40
CA VAL A 127 -13.99 -44.01 -38.63
C VAL A 127 -13.12 -44.32 -39.85
N ASN A 128 -11.92 -43.74 -39.94
CA ASN A 128 -11.03 -43.93 -41.09
C ASN A 128 -10.26 -45.26 -41.06
N TRP A 129 -10.20 -45.94 -39.90
CA TRP A 129 -9.56 -47.26 -39.76
C TRP A 129 -10.56 -48.42 -39.89
N SER A 130 -11.87 -48.14 -39.96
CA SER A 130 -12.92 -49.12 -40.25
C SER A 130 -13.22 -49.20 -41.74
#